data_AF-A0A8X6WNA8-F1
#
_entry.id   AF-A0A8X6WNA8-F1
#
_cell.length_a   1.000
_cell.length_b   1.000
_cell.length_c   1.000
_cell.angle_alpha   90.00
_cell.angle_beta   90.00
_cell.angle_gamma   90.00
#
_symmetry.space_group_name_H-M   'P 1'
#
loop_
_entity.id
_entity.type
_entity.pdbx_description
1 polymer ?
#
loop_
_entity_poly.entity_id
_entity_poly.type
_entity_poly.pdbx_seq_one_letter_code
_entity_poly.pdbx_strand_id
1 'polypeptide(L)'
;MQYPHSTHTSSTYGEIKCTMEQLRVMNLTRNTGNTGRYYANESKKLQYQGVCPPVRRTEENFDIGAKYHIASDTEYWRYYVSNILQFQIHESLCNEAGITGPYHNCTIYKNRKAGKILAKLLKKGKSQCWKKALKIFSRNKFNKLDADSLLRYFAPLMKWLKKKNKKAFKGWKSSDPMICPGGKDSTSGTPSILVSTPKGLI
;
A
#
# COMPACT_ATOMS: atom_id res chain seq x y z
N MET A 1 19.57 45.24 5.34
CA MET A 1 18.49 44.51 4.63
C MET A 1 17.78 43.62 5.64
N GLN A 2 16.56 44.00 6.00
CA GLN A 2 15.77 43.36 7.04
C GLN A 2 14.58 42.69 6.32
N TYR A 3 14.51 41.36 6.38
CA TYR A 3 13.41 40.61 5.79
C TYR A 3 12.14 40.84 6.61
N PRO A 4 10.98 41.10 6.00
CA PRO A 4 9.74 41.33 6.73
C PRO A 4 9.23 40.04 7.35
N HIS A 5 8.86 40.11 8.64
CA HIS A 5 8.10 39.06 9.32
C HIS A 5 6.72 38.90 8.67
N SER A 6 6.47 37.73 8.08
CA SER A 6 5.15 37.35 7.61
C SER A 6 4.23 37.04 8.79
N THR A 7 3.12 37.76 8.89
CA THR A 7 2.03 37.49 9.82
C THR A 7 1.32 36.18 9.44
N HIS A 8 1.37 35.19 10.32
CA HIS A 8 0.62 33.94 10.16
C HIS A 8 -0.88 34.22 10.39
N THR A 9 -1.66 34.28 9.31
CA THR A 9 -3.12 34.33 9.35
C THR A 9 -3.71 32.91 9.49
N SER A 10 -4.91 32.83 10.06
CA SER A 10 -5.73 31.67 10.47
C SER A 10 -6.02 30.57 9.39
N SER A 11 -5.32 30.57 8.25
CA SER A 11 -5.50 29.65 7.13
C SER A 11 -4.83 28.28 7.32
N THR A 12 -3.81 28.19 8.18
CA THR A 12 -2.95 26.99 8.31
C THR A 12 -3.67 25.80 8.95
N TYR A 13 -4.66 26.04 9.82
CA TYR A 13 -5.36 24.97 10.54
C TYR A 13 -6.24 24.10 9.65
N GLY A 14 -6.77 24.66 8.55
CA GLY A 14 -7.58 23.94 7.57
C GLY A 14 -6.74 23.07 6.62
N GLU A 15 -5.56 23.56 6.23
CA GLU A 15 -4.63 22.84 5.35
C GLU A 15 -3.93 21.68 6.07
N ILE A 16 -3.57 21.86 7.35
CA ILE A 16 -2.93 20.80 8.16
C ILE A 16 -3.86 19.59 8.36
N LYS A 17 -5.18 19.79 8.50
CA LYS A 17 -6.15 18.68 8.60
C LYS A 17 -6.36 17.92 7.28
N CYS A 18 -5.83 18.45 6.18
CA CYS A 18 -6.06 17.97 4.83
C CYS A 18 -4.86 17.30 4.18
N THR A 19 -3.74 17.23 4.88
CA THR A 19 -2.61 16.38 4.49
C THR A 19 -2.87 14.92 4.89
N MET A 20 -2.17 13.99 4.25
CA MET A 20 -2.05 12.63 4.76
C MET A 20 -1.18 12.72 6.01
N GLU A 21 -1.80 12.83 7.18
CA GLU A 21 -1.08 12.75 8.46
C GLU A 21 -0.56 11.31 8.63
N GLN A 22 0.57 11.05 7.99
CA GLN A 22 1.48 9.96 8.25
C GLN A 22 2.81 10.69 8.45
N LEU A 23 3.40 10.72 9.64
CA LEU A 23 4.28 9.65 10.08
C LEU A 23 4.50 9.75 11.60
N ARG A 24 3.94 8.80 12.35
CA ARG A 24 4.55 8.29 13.59
C ARG A 24 5.32 6.99 13.30
N VAL A 25 6.02 6.95 12.16
CA VAL A 25 6.88 5.80 11.76
C VAL A 25 8.37 6.14 11.90
N MET A 26 8.72 7.37 12.27
CA MET A 26 10.11 7.79 12.53
C MET A 26 10.68 7.34 13.89
N ASN A 27 10.08 6.35 14.56
CA ASN A 27 10.62 5.77 15.80
C ASN A 27 11.22 4.36 15.61
N LEU A 28 11.38 3.90 14.36
CA LEU A 28 11.97 2.58 14.06
C LEU A 28 13.51 2.56 14.10
N THR A 29 14.16 3.65 14.48
CA THR A 29 15.63 3.80 14.50
C THR A 29 16.21 4.11 15.88
N ARG A 30 15.42 3.95 16.95
CA ARG A 30 15.90 4.22 18.30
C ARG A 30 16.72 3.04 18.80
N ASN A 31 18.05 3.21 18.73
CA ASN A 31 19.06 2.50 19.52
C ASN A 31 19.49 1.08 19.08
N THR A 32 19.81 0.89 17.80
CA THR A 32 20.69 -0.20 17.39
C THR A 32 21.89 0.36 16.64
N GLY A 33 23.10 -0.14 16.96
CA GLY A 33 24.30 0.12 16.15
C GLY A 33 24.09 -0.31 14.69
N ASN A 34 25.00 0.03 13.78
CA ASN A 34 24.84 -0.21 12.34
C ASN A 34 24.36 -1.64 12.04
N THR A 35 24.97 -2.66 12.66
CA THR A 35 24.57 -4.07 12.59
C THR A 35 23.10 -4.32 12.85
N GLY A 36 22.52 -3.73 13.89
CA GLY A 36 21.11 -3.93 14.20
C GLY A 36 20.15 -3.19 13.26
N ARG A 37 20.61 -2.26 12.41
CA ARG A 37 19.76 -1.59 11.40
C ARG A 37 19.58 -2.43 10.15
N TYR A 38 20.60 -3.16 9.70
CA TYR A 38 20.49 -4.03 8.52
C TYR A 38 19.72 -5.31 8.82
N TYR A 39 20.00 -5.96 9.95
CA TYR A 39 19.18 -7.08 10.42
C TYR A 39 17.71 -6.67 10.53
N ALA A 40 17.41 -5.43 10.96
CA ALA A 40 16.05 -4.92 10.98
C ALA A 40 15.43 -4.73 9.59
N ASN A 41 16.19 -4.38 8.56
CA ASN A 41 15.68 -4.22 7.20
C ASN A 41 15.38 -5.56 6.52
N GLU A 42 16.29 -6.52 6.59
CA GLU A 42 16.04 -7.87 6.05
C GLU A 42 14.94 -8.59 6.87
N SER A 43 14.90 -8.37 8.19
CA SER A 43 13.79 -8.82 9.03
C SER A 43 12.45 -8.23 8.58
N LYS A 44 12.39 -6.94 8.20
CA LYS A 44 11.16 -6.35 7.63
C LYS A 44 10.78 -6.94 6.26
N LYS A 45 11.76 -7.23 5.38
CA LYS A 45 11.49 -7.87 4.08
C LYS A 45 10.91 -9.27 4.27
N LEU A 46 11.49 -10.06 5.16
CA LEU A 46 10.94 -11.37 5.50
C LEU A 46 9.57 -11.22 6.17
N GLN A 47 9.43 -10.38 7.19
CA GLN A 47 8.19 -10.22 7.94
C GLN A 47 7.00 -9.80 7.07
N TYR A 48 7.18 -8.74 6.27
CA TYR A 48 6.07 -8.13 5.52
C TYR A 48 5.89 -8.70 4.10
N GLN A 49 6.96 -9.17 3.46
CA GLN A 49 6.92 -9.60 2.05
C GLN A 49 7.18 -11.11 1.88
N GLY A 50 7.72 -11.79 2.89
CA GLY A 50 8.13 -13.18 2.76
C GLY A 50 9.36 -13.37 1.88
N VAL A 51 10.15 -12.32 1.70
CA VAL A 51 11.34 -12.31 0.84
C VAL A 51 12.59 -12.27 1.72
N CYS A 52 13.54 -13.12 1.36
CA CYS A 52 14.85 -13.28 1.96
C CYS A 52 15.92 -13.04 0.89
N PRO A 53 17.14 -12.62 1.26
CA PRO A 53 18.23 -12.49 0.30
C PRO A 53 18.76 -13.87 -0.11
N PRO A 54 19.18 -14.07 -1.39
CA PRO A 54 19.74 -15.34 -1.84
C PRO A 54 21.17 -15.60 -1.35
N VAL A 55 21.85 -14.55 -0.87
CA VAL A 55 23.18 -14.60 -0.27
C VAL A 55 23.15 -13.79 1.03
N ARG A 56 24.01 -14.16 1.99
CA ARG A 56 24.06 -13.47 3.27
C ARG A 56 24.49 -12.01 3.07
N ARG A 57 23.76 -11.08 3.71
CA ARG A 57 24.03 -9.64 3.66
C ARG A 57 24.81 -9.18 4.89
N THR A 58 25.69 -8.21 4.68
CA THR A 58 26.46 -7.54 5.73
C THR A 58 26.21 -6.03 5.68
N GLU A 59 26.81 -5.31 6.63
CA GLU A 59 26.77 -3.84 6.73
C GLU A 59 27.31 -3.11 5.50
N GLU A 60 28.09 -3.80 4.67
CA GLU A 60 28.66 -3.28 3.43
C GLU A 60 27.62 -3.25 2.29
N ASN A 61 26.45 -3.87 2.48
CA ASN A 61 25.45 -4.01 1.43
C ASN A 61 24.28 -3.03 1.57
N PHE A 62 24.34 -1.90 0.88
CA PHE A 62 23.22 -0.93 0.85
C PHE A 62 22.12 -1.30 -0.16
N ASP A 63 21.45 -2.45 0.03
CA ASP A 63 20.46 -3.01 -0.92
C ASP A 63 19.33 -2.04 -1.29
N ILE A 64 18.86 -1.22 -0.34
CA ILE A 64 17.78 -0.25 -0.63
C ILE A 64 18.22 0.84 -1.61
N GLY A 65 19.53 1.17 -1.64
CA GLY A 65 20.10 2.16 -2.56
C GLY A 65 20.07 1.71 -4.02
N ALA A 66 19.94 0.40 -4.28
CA ALA A 66 19.78 -0.12 -5.64
C ALA A 66 18.40 0.21 -6.25
N LYS A 67 17.44 0.73 -5.47
CA LYS A 67 16.15 1.18 -5.98
C LYS A 67 16.22 2.66 -6.38
N TYR A 68 15.90 2.94 -7.65
CA TYR A 68 15.88 4.30 -8.21
C TYR A 68 15.27 5.35 -7.26
N HIS A 69 14.06 5.11 -6.76
CA HIS A 69 13.34 6.04 -5.89
C HIS A 69 14.05 6.41 -4.59
N ILE A 70 14.92 5.54 -4.07
CA ILE A 70 15.73 5.83 -2.89
C ILE A 70 16.90 6.73 -3.27
N ALA A 71 17.61 6.39 -4.36
CA ALA A 71 18.73 7.18 -4.85
C ALA A 71 18.32 8.56 -5.39
N SER A 72 17.10 8.68 -5.93
CA SER A 72 16.56 9.91 -6.51
C SER A 72 15.67 10.72 -5.56
N ASP A 73 15.68 10.40 -4.25
CA ASP A 73 14.85 11.04 -3.21
C ASP A 73 13.37 11.23 -3.63
N THR A 74 12.78 10.19 -4.21
CA THR A 74 11.42 10.25 -4.76
C THR A 74 10.45 9.39 -3.95
N GLU A 75 9.37 9.97 -3.45
CA GLU A 75 8.57 9.41 -2.36
C GLU A 75 7.76 8.17 -2.74
N TYR A 76 8.14 7.00 -2.24
CA TYR A 76 7.56 5.72 -2.69
C TYR A 76 6.10 5.47 -2.26
N TRP A 77 5.64 6.11 -1.18
CA TRP A 77 4.31 5.88 -0.60
C TRP A 77 3.16 6.22 -1.55
N ARG A 78 3.40 7.09 -2.55
CA ARG A 78 2.42 7.48 -3.56
C ARG A 78 1.82 6.27 -4.30
N TYR A 79 2.62 5.23 -4.53
CA TYR A 79 2.17 3.99 -5.18
C TYR A 79 1.20 3.20 -4.31
N TYR A 80 1.45 3.15 -3.00
CA TYR A 80 0.56 2.46 -2.06
C TYR A 80 -0.81 3.13 -2.01
N VAL A 81 -0.82 4.46 -1.89
CA VAL A 81 -2.07 5.23 -1.78
C VAL A 81 -2.81 5.31 -3.10
N SER A 82 -2.11 5.46 -4.24
CA SER A 82 -2.74 5.42 -5.55
C SER A 82 -3.46 4.10 -5.81
N ASN A 83 -2.86 2.97 -5.41
CA ASN A 83 -3.48 1.66 -5.57
C ASN A 83 -4.78 1.55 -4.76
N ILE A 84 -4.79 1.94 -3.49
CA ILE A 84 -6.03 1.89 -2.67
C ILE A 84 -7.12 2.79 -3.29
N LEU A 85 -6.75 4.04 -3.61
CA LEU A 85 -7.68 5.00 -4.21
C LEU A 85 -8.20 4.54 -5.57
N GLN A 86 -7.37 3.90 -6.41
CA GLN A 86 -7.78 3.37 -7.71
C GLN A 86 -8.99 2.43 -7.57
N PHE A 87 -8.96 1.49 -6.62
CA PHE A 87 -10.08 0.57 -6.42
C PHE A 87 -11.29 1.23 -5.75
N GLN A 88 -11.11 2.16 -4.82
CA GLN A 88 -12.22 2.94 -4.27
C GLN A 88 -12.92 3.80 -5.35
N ILE A 89 -12.11 4.38 -6.25
CA ILE A 89 -12.57 5.16 -7.40
C ILE A 89 -13.38 4.27 -8.33
N HIS A 90 -12.77 3.16 -8.76
CA HIS A 90 -13.39 2.18 -9.64
C HIS A 90 -14.71 1.65 -9.06
N GLU A 91 -14.71 1.20 -7.79
CA GLU A 91 -15.92 0.70 -7.13
C GLU A 91 -17.07 1.72 -7.17
N SER A 92 -16.81 2.99 -6.85
CA SER A 92 -17.91 3.99 -6.85
C SER A 92 -18.42 4.30 -8.25
N LEU A 93 -17.53 4.38 -9.25
CA LEU A 93 -17.94 4.59 -10.64
C LEU A 93 -18.70 3.40 -11.20
N CYS A 94 -18.33 2.18 -10.84
CA CYS A 94 -19.01 0.95 -11.23
C CYS A 94 -20.39 0.83 -10.61
N ASN A 95 -20.53 1.20 -9.34
CA ASN A 95 -21.82 1.28 -8.67
C ASN A 95 -22.71 2.32 -9.38
N GLU A 96 -22.16 3.47 -9.80
CA GLU A 96 -22.91 4.44 -10.61
C GLU A 96 -23.28 3.91 -11.99
N ALA A 97 -22.42 3.08 -12.56
CA ALA A 97 -22.67 2.45 -13.85
C ALA A 97 -23.73 1.34 -13.79
N GLY A 98 -24.16 0.94 -12.58
CA GLY A 98 -25.20 -0.08 -12.38
C GLY A 98 -24.69 -1.51 -12.48
N ILE A 99 -23.43 -1.78 -12.08
CA ILE A 99 -22.92 -3.14 -12.09
C ILE A 99 -23.70 -4.06 -11.15
N THR A 100 -24.00 -5.28 -11.61
CA THR A 100 -24.63 -6.34 -10.81
C THR A 100 -23.70 -7.54 -10.56
N GLY A 101 -22.54 -7.57 -11.22
CA GLY A 101 -21.55 -8.65 -11.15
C GLY A 101 -20.22 -8.25 -10.47
N PRO A 102 -19.13 -9.01 -10.71
CA PRO A 102 -17.85 -8.72 -10.11
C PRO A 102 -17.23 -7.42 -10.67
N TYR A 103 -16.58 -6.63 -9.81
CA TYR A 103 -16.03 -5.32 -10.18
C TYR A 103 -14.98 -5.37 -11.32
N HIS A 104 -14.30 -6.50 -11.53
CA HIS A 104 -13.35 -6.64 -12.62
C HIS A 104 -13.99 -6.75 -14.02
N ASN A 105 -15.30 -7.02 -14.10
CA ASN A 105 -16.07 -7.00 -15.36
C ASN A 105 -16.74 -5.64 -15.63
N CYS A 106 -16.56 -4.68 -14.73
CA CYS A 106 -17.15 -3.35 -14.89
C CYS A 106 -16.54 -2.57 -16.05
N THR A 107 -17.41 -1.91 -16.82
CA THR A 107 -17.02 -0.85 -17.74
C THR A 107 -17.83 0.42 -17.45
N ILE A 108 -17.14 1.56 -17.53
CA ILE A 108 -17.76 2.89 -17.44
C ILE A 108 -17.92 3.54 -18.82
N TYR A 109 -17.59 2.81 -19.89
CA TYR A 109 -17.68 3.29 -21.26
C TYR A 109 -19.11 3.74 -21.59
N LYS A 110 -19.25 4.90 -22.25
CA LYS A 110 -20.53 5.56 -22.58
C LYS A 110 -21.47 5.81 -21.38
N ASN A 111 -21.00 5.65 -20.14
CA ASN A 111 -21.83 5.93 -18.96
C ASN A 111 -21.73 7.41 -18.56
N ARG A 112 -22.71 8.21 -18.99
CA ARG A 112 -22.76 9.65 -18.68
C ARG A 112 -22.86 9.95 -17.18
N LYS A 113 -23.50 9.08 -16.39
CA LYS A 113 -23.65 9.29 -14.95
C LYS A 113 -22.31 9.14 -14.23
N ALA A 114 -21.58 8.05 -14.48
CA ALA A 114 -20.23 7.83 -13.96
C ALA A 114 -19.27 8.94 -14.42
N GLY A 115 -19.33 9.34 -15.70
CA GLY A 115 -18.52 10.44 -16.23
C GLY A 115 -18.76 11.78 -15.53
N LYS A 116 -20.02 12.13 -15.20
CA LYS A 116 -20.34 13.35 -14.44
C LYS A 116 -19.71 13.34 -13.04
N ILE A 117 -19.74 12.19 -12.36
CA ILE A 117 -19.12 12.04 -11.03
C ILE A 117 -17.60 12.19 -11.13
N LEU A 118 -16.97 11.49 -12.08
CA LEU A 118 -15.52 11.57 -12.29
C LEU A 118 -15.08 12.99 -12.64
N ALA A 119 -15.77 13.66 -13.57
CA ALA A 119 -15.48 15.04 -13.93
C ALA A 119 -15.62 15.99 -12.73
N LYS A 120 -16.64 15.80 -11.88
CA LYS A 120 -16.82 16.61 -10.65
C LYS A 120 -15.66 16.45 -9.68
N LEU A 121 -15.10 15.24 -9.55
CA LEU A 121 -13.90 14.99 -8.76
C LEU A 121 -12.68 15.71 -9.35
N LEU A 122 -12.39 15.46 -10.63
CA LEU A 122 -11.20 16.00 -11.30
C LEU A 122 -11.19 17.53 -11.34
N LYS A 123 -12.36 18.17 -11.53
CA LYS A 123 -12.51 19.63 -11.48
C LYS A 123 -12.07 20.26 -10.15
N LYS A 124 -12.05 19.52 -9.05
CA LYS A 124 -11.62 20.07 -7.75
C LYS A 124 -10.09 20.21 -7.66
N GLY A 125 -9.32 19.40 -8.37
CA GLY A 125 -7.85 19.39 -8.27
C GLY A 125 -7.39 19.43 -6.80
N LYS A 126 -6.48 20.35 -6.48
CA LYS A 126 -5.98 20.57 -5.11
C LYS A 126 -6.83 21.56 -4.28
N SER A 127 -7.86 22.19 -4.87
CA SER A 127 -8.70 23.19 -4.16
C SER A 127 -9.52 22.61 -3.00
N GLN A 128 -9.62 21.28 -2.89
CA GLN A 128 -10.39 20.60 -1.88
C GLN A 128 -9.55 19.52 -1.18
N CYS A 129 -9.60 19.52 0.15
CA CYS A 129 -9.15 18.43 1.02
C CYS A 129 -9.46 17.04 0.45
N TRP A 130 -8.47 16.15 0.34
CA TRP A 130 -8.64 14.86 -0.31
C TRP A 130 -9.73 13.99 0.33
N LYS A 131 -9.87 14.00 1.67
CA LYS A 131 -10.93 13.26 2.39
C LYS A 131 -12.33 13.73 1.97
N LYS A 132 -12.50 15.05 1.84
CA LYS A 132 -13.77 15.65 1.40
C LYS A 132 -14.02 15.39 -0.08
N ALA A 133 -12.99 15.46 -0.92
CA ALA A 133 -13.09 15.07 -2.34
C ALA A 133 -13.52 13.60 -2.49
N LEU A 134 -12.87 12.69 -1.75
CA LEU A 134 -13.21 11.27 -1.71
C LEU A 134 -14.66 11.03 -1.23
N LYS A 135 -15.09 11.74 -0.19
CA LYS A 135 -16.47 11.66 0.32
C LYS A 135 -17.50 12.13 -0.71
N ILE A 136 -17.24 13.26 -1.37
CA ILE A 136 -18.15 13.83 -2.38
C ILE A 136 -18.29 12.87 -3.57
N PHE A 137 -17.17 12.36 -4.09
CA PHE A 137 -17.19 11.51 -5.27
C PHE A 137 -17.82 10.13 -4.99
N SER A 138 -17.54 9.55 -3.82
CA SER A 138 -18.06 8.24 -3.41
C SER A 138 -19.48 8.29 -2.86
N ARG A 139 -20.19 9.43 -2.97
CA ARG A 139 -21.53 9.66 -2.37
C ARG A 139 -21.59 9.29 -0.89
N ASN A 140 -20.61 9.79 -0.13
CA ASN A 140 -20.41 9.56 1.30
C ASN A 140 -20.02 8.13 1.70
N LYS A 141 -19.75 7.23 0.76
CA LYS A 141 -19.31 5.86 1.06
C LYS A 141 -17.90 5.81 1.66
N PHE A 142 -16.99 6.66 1.19
CA PHE A 142 -15.59 6.65 1.62
C PHE A 142 -15.18 7.98 2.23
N ASN A 143 -14.56 7.94 3.41
CA ASN A 143 -13.98 9.10 4.10
C ASN A 143 -12.51 8.88 4.52
N LYS A 144 -11.96 7.71 4.20
CA LYS A 144 -10.61 7.24 4.50
C LYS A 144 -10.13 6.33 3.37
N LEU A 145 -8.83 6.02 3.38
CA LEU A 145 -8.29 4.94 2.57
C LEU A 145 -8.88 3.61 3.05
N ASP A 146 -9.44 2.85 2.11
CA ASP A 146 -10.16 1.61 2.39
C ASP A 146 -9.72 0.52 1.40
N ALA A 147 -9.03 -0.50 1.91
CA ALA A 147 -8.53 -1.61 1.11
C ALA A 147 -9.63 -2.61 0.73
N ASP A 148 -10.84 -2.51 1.30
CA ASP A 148 -11.91 -3.48 0.99
C ASP A 148 -12.34 -3.41 -0.46
N SER A 149 -12.25 -2.23 -1.11
CA SER A 149 -12.50 -2.10 -2.55
C SER A 149 -11.55 -2.96 -3.40
N LEU A 150 -10.27 -2.97 -3.04
CA LEU A 150 -9.26 -3.83 -3.67
C LEU A 150 -9.59 -5.30 -3.42
N LEU A 151 -9.94 -5.68 -2.19
CA LEU A 151 -10.30 -7.06 -1.85
C LEU A 151 -11.56 -7.53 -2.60
N ARG A 152 -12.59 -6.68 -2.72
CA ARG A 152 -13.81 -6.97 -3.48
C ARG A 152 -13.54 -7.16 -4.97
N TYR A 153 -12.63 -6.37 -5.55
CA TYR A 153 -12.22 -6.54 -6.94
C TYR A 153 -11.59 -7.91 -7.21
N PHE A 154 -10.68 -8.33 -6.33
CA PHE A 154 -9.97 -9.61 -6.42
C PHE A 154 -10.70 -10.80 -5.77
N ALA A 155 -11.91 -10.62 -5.25
CA ALA A 155 -12.62 -11.67 -4.52
C ALA A 155 -12.76 -13.00 -5.29
N PRO A 156 -13.02 -13.01 -6.61
CA PRO A 156 -13.08 -14.25 -7.38
C PRO A 156 -11.73 -14.98 -7.47
N LEU A 157 -10.63 -14.25 -7.67
CA LEU A 157 -9.27 -14.80 -7.64
C LEU A 157 -8.94 -15.34 -6.24
N MET A 158 -9.28 -14.59 -5.19
CA MET A 158 -9.07 -15.00 -3.81
C MET A 158 -9.80 -16.30 -3.48
N LYS A 159 -11.06 -16.45 -3.93
CA LYS A 159 -11.83 -17.70 -3.77
C LYS A 159 -11.14 -18.87 -4.48
N TRP A 160 -10.64 -18.64 -5.70
CA TRP A 160 -9.90 -19.65 -6.46
C TRP A 160 -8.60 -20.07 -5.77
N LEU A 161 -7.80 -19.09 -5.31
CA LEU A 161 -6.54 -19.33 -4.57
C LEU A 161 -6.78 -20.13 -3.29
N LYS A 162 -7.82 -19.79 -2.51
CA LYS A 162 -8.22 -20.55 -1.31
C LYS A 162 -8.54 -22.01 -1.64
N LYS A 163 -9.17 -22.31 -2.79
CA LYS A 163 -9.47 -23.68 -3.23
C LYS A 163 -8.21 -24.42 -3.67
N LYS A 164 -7.33 -23.78 -4.44
CA LYS A 164 -6.11 -24.40 -4.94
C LYS A 164 -5.10 -24.68 -3.84
N ASN A 165 -4.98 -23.76 -2.88
CA ASN A 165 -3.98 -23.84 -1.80
C ASN A 165 -4.53 -24.51 -0.53
N LYS A 166 -5.54 -25.39 -0.64
CA LYS A 166 -6.11 -26.09 0.52
C LYS A 166 -5.08 -26.98 1.25
N LYS A 167 -4.19 -27.61 0.49
CA LYS A 167 -3.15 -28.53 1.01
C LYS A 167 -1.77 -27.89 1.10
N ALA A 168 -1.61 -26.65 0.65
CA ALA A 168 -0.34 -25.95 0.67
C ALA A 168 -0.10 -25.30 2.04
N PHE A 169 1.17 -25.23 2.46
CA PHE A 169 1.57 -24.39 3.57
C PHE A 169 1.30 -22.91 3.25
N LYS A 170 0.80 -22.15 4.22
CA LYS A 170 0.44 -20.73 4.04
C LYS A 170 1.31 -19.85 4.93
N GLY A 171 1.92 -18.84 4.31
CA GLY A 171 2.84 -17.92 4.97
C GLY A 171 4.31 -18.36 4.89
N TRP A 172 5.14 -17.65 5.63
CA TRP A 172 6.59 -17.82 5.69
C TRP A 172 7.05 -17.61 7.13
N LYS A 173 8.07 -18.36 7.55
CA LYS A 173 8.79 -18.15 8.79
C LYS A 173 10.24 -18.59 8.59
N SER A 174 11.16 -17.81 9.13
CA SER A 174 12.56 -18.20 9.32
C SER A 174 13.01 -17.67 10.67
N SER A 175 13.88 -18.41 11.35
CA SER A 175 14.55 -17.95 12.56
C SER A 175 15.64 -16.92 12.27
N ASP A 176 16.17 -16.92 11.04
CA ASP A 176 17.14 -15.95 10.56
C ASP A 176 16.59 -15.28 9.27
N PRO A 177 16.40 -13.94 9.26
CA PRO A 177 15.93 -13.24 8.06
C PRO A 177 16.88 -13.31 6.86
N MET A 178 18.13 -13.75 7.07
CA MET A 178 19.12 -13.98 6.02
C MET A 178 19.03 -15.40 5.41
N ILE A 179 18.18 -16.27 5.97
CA ILE A 179 17.97 -17.64 5.49
C ILE A 179 16.54 -17.79 4.95
N CYS A 180 16.44 -18.28 3.72
CA CYS A 180 15.16 -18.46 3.06
C CYS A 180 14.35 -19.65 3.60
N PRO A 181 13.05 -19.47 3.90
CA PRO A 181 12.17 -20.59 4.26
C PRO A 181 12.09 -21.62 3.13
N GLY A 182 12.39 -22.90 3.41
CA GLY A 182 12.31 -23.99 2.42
C GLY A 182 13.52 -24.12 1.49
N GLY A 183 14.63 -23.41 1.75
CA GLY A 183 15.90 -23.57 1.03
C GLY A 183 16.68 -24.83 1.45
N LYS A 184 17.74 -25.19 0.71
CA LYS A 184 18.58 -26.38 0.99
C LYS A 184 19.23 -26.39 2.39
N ASP A 185 19.38 -25.21 3.01
CA ASP A 185 19.90 -25.05 4.37
C ASP A 185 18.80 -24.99 5.46
N SER A 186 17.53 -25.07 5.05
CA SER A 186 16.41 -25.19 5.99
C SER A 186 16.19 -26.67 6.30
N THR A 187 16.22 -27.02 7.59
CA THR A 187 16.06 -28.39 8.10
C THR A 187 14.69 -29.02 7.83
N SER A 188 13.81 -28.36 7.06
CA SER A 188 12.50 -28.86 6.63
C SER A 188 12.45 -28.95 5.10
N GLY A 189 12.81 -30.12 4.58
CA GLY A 189 12.88 -30.45 3.15
C GLY A 189 11.52 -30.46 2.43
N THR A 190 10.92 -29.30 2.22
CA THR A 190 9.84 -29.15 1.23
C THR A 190 9.90 -27.76 0.59
N PRO A 191 10.15 -27.65 -0.73
CA PRO A 191 10.12 -26.37 -1.43
C PRO A 191 8.67 -25.88 -1.44
N SER A 192 8.37 -25.02 -0.49
CA SER A 192 7.03 -24.47 -0.34
C SER A 192 6.93 -23.29 -1.28
N ILE A 193 6.00 -23.35 -2.24
CA ILE A 193 5.52 -22.14 -2.89
C ILE A 193 5.02 -21.23 -1.76
N LEU A 194 5.78 -20.20 -1.43
CA LEU A 194 5.45 -19.22 -0.40
C LEU A 194 4.32 -18.35 -0.94
N VAL A 195 3.09 -18.84 -0.82
CA VAL A 195 1.91 -18.05 -1.14
C VAL A 195 1.77 -17.00 -0.04
N SER A 196 1.82 -15.74 -0.44
CA SER A 196 1.63 -14.62 0.46
C SER A 196 0.21 -14.57 0.98
N THR A 197 0.08 -14.90 2.26
CA THR A 197 -1.05 -14.48 3.06
C THR A 197 -0.49 -13.95 4.36
N PRO A 198 -0.54 -12.62 4.59
CA PRO A 198 -0.34 -12.09 5.93
C PRO A 198 -1.30 -12.80 6.89
N LYS A 199 -0.80 -13.18 8.08
CA LYS A 199 -1.69 -13.61 9.16
C LYS A 199 -2.73 -12.51 9.42
N GLY A 200 -4.01 -12.86 9.38
CA GLY A 200 -5.12 -11.95 9.72
C GLY A 200 -5.84 -11.26 8.55
N LEU A 201 -5.59 -11.66 7.30
CA LEU A 201 -6.35 -11.17 6.12
C LEU A 201 -7.44 -12.17 5.65
N ILE A 202 -7.82 -13.11 6.50
CA ILE A 202 -8.99 -14.00 6.38
C ILE A 202 -9.55 -14.25 7.78
#